data_AF-A0A8H4Y1H5-F1
#
_entry.id   AF-A0A8H4Y1H5-F1
#
_cell.length_a   1.000
_cell.length_b   1.000
_cell.length_c   1.000
_cell.angle_alpha   90.00
_cell.angle_beta   90.00
_cell.angle_gamma   90.00
#
_symmetry.space_group_name_H-M   'P 1'
#
loop_
_entity.id
_entity.type
_entity.pdbx_description
1 polymer ?
#
loop_
_entity_poly.entity_id
_entity_poly.type
_entity_poly.pdbx_seq_one_letter_code
_entity_poly.pdbx_strand_id
1 'polypeptide(L)' 'MTETLNPVAQTWEHRIHRSQVKDTNKFLNALFEIYSMTVRTPNYFVQTTDQEYKVTVYFEEPKDLMAELLKKGAVEKA' A
#
# COMPACT_ATOMS: atom_id res chain seq x y z
N MET A 1 24.67 -21.07 -19.77
CA MET A 1 23.68 -19.98 -19.69
C MET A 1 23.21 -19.94 -18.26
N THR A 2 23.79 -19.04 -17.44
CA THR A 2 23.38 -18.87 -16.05
C THR A 2 22.23 -17.87 -16.03
N GLU A 3 21.02 -18.36 -15.79
CA GLU A 3 19.88 -17.51 -15.44
C GLU A 3 20.22 -16.81 -14.13
N THR A 4 20.63 -15.54 -14.25
CA THR A 4 20.68 -14.60 -13.13
C THR A 4 19.26 -14.49 -12.59
N LEU A 5 18.99 -15.18 -11.48
CA LEU A 5 17.86 -14.87 -10.61
C LEU A 5 18.04 -13.41 -10.18
N ASN A 6 17.36 -12.48 -10.86
CA ASN A 6 17.10 -11.18 -10.28
C ASN A 6 16.46 -11.46 -8.92
N PRO A 7 17.02 -11.01 -7.79
CA PRO A 7 16.26 -10.99 -6.56
C PRO A 7 15.14 -9.98 -6.82
N VAL A 8 13.99 -10.47 -7.29
CA VAL A 8 12.77 -9.68 -7.33
C VAL A 8 12.57 -9.29 -5.88
N ALA A 9 12.88 -8.05 -5.53
CA ALA A 9 12.58 -7.51 -4.22
C ALA A 9 11.13 -7.92 -3.93
N GLN A 10 10.92 -8.70 -2.88
CA GLN A 10 9.60 -9.23 -2.57
C GLN A 10 8.69 -8.02 -2.36
N THR A 11 7.73 -7.86 -3.26
CA THR A 11 6.77 -6.76 -3.20
C THR A 11 5.40 -7.31 -2.89
N TRP A 12 4.63 -6.54 -2.13
CA TRP A 12 3.30 -6.92 -1.70
C TRP A 12 2.28 -5.95 -2.25
N GLU A 13 1.24 -6.49 -2.87
CA GLU A 13 0.22 -5.72 -3.57
C GLU A 13 -1.12 -5.83 -2.85
N HIS A 14 -1.69 -4.67 -2.52
CA HIS A 14 -3.03 -4.56 -1.97
C HIS A 14 -3.90 -3.72 -2.90
N ARG A 15 -5.12 -4.21 -3.17
CA ARG A 15 -6.11 -3.53 -3.99
C ARG A 15 -7.27 -3.09 -3.11
N ILE A 16 -7.58 -1.80 -3.15
CA ILE A 16 -8.60 -1.18 -2.31
C ILE A 16 -9.57 -0.48 -3.22
N HIS A 17 -10.84 -0.85 -3.15
CA HIS A 17 -11.84 -0.26 -4.03
C HIS A 17 -12.05 1.21 -3.65
N ARG A 18 -12.18 2.08 -4.63
CA ARG A 18 -12.26 3.52 -4.44
C ARG A 18 -13.50 3.92 -3.62
N SER A 19 -14.58 3.14 -3.72
CA SER A 19 -15.79 3.33 -2.89
C SER A 19 -15.56 3.06 -1.40
N GLN A 20 -14.50 2.33 -1.03
CA GLN A 20 -14.14 2.09 0.37
C GLN A 20 -13.31 3.23 0.94
N VAL A 21 -12.65 4.01 0.10
CA VAL A 21 -11.84 5.16 0.52
C VAL A 21 -12.75 6.37 0.70
N LYS A 22 -13.08 6.67 1.96
CA LYS A 22 -13.89 7.85 2.32
C LYS A 22 -13.22 9.16 1.92
N ASP A 23 -11.91 9.24 2.13
CA ASP A 23 -11.12 10.45 1.89
C ASP A 23 -9.71 10.05 1.44
N THR A 24 -9.33 10.50 0.24
CA THR A 24 -8.04 10.17 -0.37
C THR A 24 -6.86 10.72 0.44
N ASN A 25 -6.97 11.91 1.02
CA ASN A 25 -5.88 12.49 1.82
C ASN A 25 -5.69 11.70 3.11
N LYS A 26 -6.78 11.31 3.76
CA LYS A 26 -6.74 10.46 4.95
C LYS A 26 -6.17 9.08 4.65
N PHE A 27 -6.50 8.52 3.48
CA PHE A 27 -5.93 7.27 2.99
C PHE A 27 -4.43 7.35 2.77
N LEU A 28 -3.95 8.37 2.04
CA LEU A 28 -2.52 8.56 1.79
C LEU A 28 -1.74 8.83 3.09
N ASN A 29 -2.30 9.62 4.02
CA ASN A 29 -1.70 9.84 5.34
C ASN A 29 -1.62 8.54 6.14
N ALA A 30 -2.67 7.71 6.13
CA ALA A 30 -2.65 6.43 6.81
C ALA A 30 -1.60 5.48 6.22
N LEU A 31 -1.44 5.45 4.89
CA LEU A 31 -0.37 4.70 4.23
C LEU A 31 1.02 5.19 4.64
N PHE A 32 1.19 6.50 4.72
CA PHE A 32 2.43 7.11 5.19
C PHE A 32 2.76 6.70 6.62
N GLU A 33 1.77 6.70 7.52
CA GLU A 33 1.98 6.25 8.90
C GLU A 33 2.27 4.75 9.01
N ILE A 34 1.65 3.91 8.17
CA ILE A 34 1.79 2.45 8.21
C ILE A 34 3.16 2.02 7.70
N TYR A 35 3.55 2.51 6.52
CA TYR A 35 4.75 2.03 5.83
C TYR A 35 5.96 2.95 6.03
N SER A 36 5.75 4.17 6.53
CA SER A 36 6.79 5.20 6.75
C SER A 36 7.64 5.48 5.50
N MET A 37 8.54 6.45 5.62
CA MET A 37 9.58 6.66 4.63
C MET A 37 10.81 5.82 4.97
N THR A 38 11.43 5.23 3.97
CA THR A 38 12.86 4.90 4.07
C THR A 38 13.67 6.19 3.91
N VAL A 39 14.98 6.12 4.15
CA VAL A 39 15.93 7.26 4.18
C VAL A 39 15.79 8.24 3.01
N ARG A 40 15.21 7.83 1.86
CA ARG A 40 15.00 8.70 0.69
C ARG A 40 13.66 8.55 -0.05
N THR A 41 12.90 7.48 0.17
CA THR A 41 11.64 7.22 -0.57
C THR A 41 10.59 6.54 0.31
N PRO A 42 9.29 6.73 0.03
CA PRO A 42 8.25 5.94 0.68
C PRO A 42 8.52 4.44 0.48
N ASN A 43 8.27 3.60 1.50
CA ASN A 43 8.35 2.14 1.38
C ASN A 43 7.16 1.54 0.60
N TYR A 44 6.40 2.38 -0.09
CA TYR A 44 5.20 1.98 -0.81
C TYR A 44 5.01 2.87 -2.04
N PHE A 45 4.26 2.35 -3.00
CA PHE A 45 3.82 3.06 -4.19
C PHE A 45 2.32 2.89 -4.34
N VAL A 46 1.64 3.96 -4.75
CA VAL A 46 0.19 3.95 -4.96
C VAL A 46 -0.11 4.27 -6.41
N GLN A 47 -0.75 3.34 -7.10
CA GLN A 47 -1.38 3.57 -8.40
C GLN A 47 -2.88 3.72 -8.19
N THR A 48 -3.46 4.72 -8.84
CA THR A 48 -4.91 4.95 -8.78
C THR A 48 -5.49 4.69 -10.16
N THR A 49 -6.57 3.91 -10.23
CA THR A 49 -7.41 3.77 -11.40
C THR A 49 -8.79 4.40 -11.12
N ASP A 50 -9.71 4.36 -12.09
CA ASP A 50 -11.08 4.84 -11.88
C ASP A 50 -11.81 4.09 -10.75
N GLN A 51 -11.46 2.82 -10.51
CA GLN A 51 -12.20 1.94 -9.60
C GLN A 51 -11.42 1.57 -8.34
N GLU A 52 -10.09 1.65 -8.33
CA GLU A 52 -9.28 1.11 -7.22
C GLU A 52 -7.97 1.88 -6.98
N TYR A 53 -7.50 1.79 -5.74
CA TYR A 53 -6.14 2.12 -5.34
C TYR A 53 -5.34 0.82 -5.22
N LYS A 54 -4.28 0.72 -6.00
CA LYS A 54 -3.31 -0.36 -5.95
C LYS A 54 -2.08 0.12 -5.18
N VAL A 55 -1.85 -0.48 -4.01
CA VAL A 55 -0.73 -0.16 -3.12
C VAL A 55 0.30 -1.27 -3.23
N THR A 56 1.52 -0.93 -3.63
CA THR A 56 2.67 -1.85 -3.73
C THR A 56 3.68 -1.50 -2.64
N VAL A 57 4.06 -2.45 -1.80
CA VAL A 57 5.00 -2.30 -0.68
C VAL A 57 6.29 -3.04 -0.99
N TYR A 58 7.46 -2.50 -0.63
CA TYR A 58 8.75 -3.00 -1.12
C TYR A 58 9.66 -3.70 -0.11
N PHE A 59 9.65 -3.31 1.17
CA PHE A 59 10.64 -3.80 2.14
C PHE A 59 10.06 -4.51 3.36
N GLU A 60 8.84 -4.21 3.80
CA GLU A 60 8.25 -4.82 5.00
C GLU A 60 6.77 -5.19 4.78
N GLU A 61 6.44 -6.46 4.89
CA GLU A 61 5.08 -7.00 5.10
C GLU A 61 5.18 -8.09 6.20
N PRO A 62 4.21 -8.29 7.12
CA PRO A 62 2.81 -7.91 7.04
C PRO A 62 2.19 -7.34 8.34
N LYS A 63 1.68 -6.11 8.24
CA LYS A 63 0.48 -5.72 8.98
C LYS A 63 -0.68 -5.80 7.99
N ASP A 64 -1.81 -6.33 8.42
CA ASP A 64 -3.03 -6.38 7.61
C ASP A 64 -3.41 -4.94 7.23
N LEU A 65 -3.03 -4.52 6.01
CA LEU A 65 -3.16 -3.14 5.56
C LEU A 65 -4.62 -2.68 5.66
N MET A 66 -5.54 -3.57 5.30
CA MET A 66 -6.96 -3.26 5.33
C MET A 66 -7.45 -3.08 6.77
N ALA A 67 -7.01 -3.93 7.70
CA ALA A 67 -7.32 -3.76 9.12
C ALA A 67 -6.75 -2.45 9.71
N GLU A 68 -5.51 -2.09 9.38
CA GLU A 68 -4.88 -0.84 9.86
C GLU A 68 -5.56 0.39 9.26
N LEU A 69 -5.92 0.36 7.98
CA LEU A 69 -6.68 1.43 7.33
C LEU A 69 -8.10 1.56 7.91
N LEU A 70 -8.76 0.45 8.24
CA LEU A 70 -10.06 0.45 8.93
C LEU A 70 -9.93 1.07 10.32
N LYS A 71 -8.90 0.69 11.08
CA LYS A 71 -8.63 1.22 12.43
C LYS A 71 -8.33 2.72 12.41
N LYS A 72 -7.64 3.21 11.38
CA LYS A 72 -7.40 4.65 11.15
C LYS A 72 -8.60 5.37 10.54
N GLY A 73 -9.67 4.64 10.18
CA GLY A 73 -10.86 5.17 9.52
C GLY A 73 -10.56 5.80 8.17
N ALA A 74 -9.52 5.32 7.49
CA ALA A 74 -9.12 5.71 6.14
C ALA A 74 -9.92 4.95 5.06
N VAL A 75 -10.40 3.76 5.41
CA VAL A 75 -11.31 2.97 4.57
C VAL A 75 -12.51 2.52 5.38
N GLU A 76 -13.60 2.18 4.71
CA GLU A 76 -14.76 1.49 5.27
C GLU A 76 -14.78 0.01 4.91
N LYS A 77 -15.43 -0.76 5.76
CA LYS A 77 -15.79 -2.13 5.41
C LYS A 77 -16.81 -2.04 4.29
N ALA A 78 -16.52 -2.65 3.15
CA ALA A 78 -17.49 -2.79 2.07
C ALA A 78 -18.69 -3.61 2.55
#